data_AF-A0A2W6PCK9-F1
#
_entry.id   AF-A0A2W6PCK9-F1
#
_cell.length_a   1.000
_cell.length_b   1.000
_cell.length_c   1.000
_cell.angle_alpha   90.00
_cell.angle_beta   90.00
_cell.angle_gamma   90.00
#
_symmetry.space_group_name_H-M   'P 1'
#
loop_
_entity.id
_entity.type
_entity.pdbx_description
1 polymer ?
#
loop_
_entity_poly.entity_id
_entity_poly.type
_entity_poly.pdbx_seq_one_letter_code
_entity_poly.pdbx_strand_id
1 'polypeptide(L)'
;MPSLYKLSEDYKFLSEYLETALENDEIAEDDFEMYKNTLEALEDGIENKCENIVKFMRNLEGSIEAFKVEEQRFSKKRKYMENKQERLKGLLHEFLESNNIEKMNAGVFKVKLQVNPPSINVYDPTKIPDTYKIAQEPKIDSKALLKDVKNGLEIDGATLVTDKKHIRIS
;
A
#
# COMPACT_ATOMS: atom_id res chain seq x y z
N MET A 1 18.41 -4.15 -14.29
CA MET A 1 18.18 -4.42 -12.85
C MET A 1 19.29 -5.32 -12.29
N PRO A 2 19.65 -5.20 -10.99
CA PRO A 2 20.55 -6.16 -10.36
C PRO A 2 19.90 -7.56 -10.33
N SER A 3 20.64 -8.60 -10.71
CA SER A 3 20.15 -9.98 -10.72
C SER A 3 20.93 -10.85 -9.73
N LEU A 4 20.19 -11.58 -8.89
CA LEU A 4 20.74 -12.57 -7.97
C LEU A 4 20.96 -13.91 -8.68
N TYR A 5 20.06 -14.26 -9.58
CA TYR A 5 20.10 -15.48 -10.37
C TYR A 5 20.15 -15.17 -11.87
N LYS A 6 20.96 -15.95 -12.60
CA LYS A 6 21.00 -15.93 -14.05
C LYS A 6 19.87 -16.79 -14.62
N LEU A 7 19.06 -16.19 -15.49
CA LEU A 7 18.03 -16.88 -16.27
C LEU A 7 18.65 -17.63 -17.46
N SER A 8 18.02 -18.73 -17.86
CA SER A 8 18.27 -19.39 -19.14
C SER A 8 17.99 -18.44 -20.31
N GLU A 9 18.61 -18.69 -21.46
CA GLU A 9 18.56 -17.76 -22.59
C GLU A 9 17.14 -17.44 -23.04
N ASP A 10 16.30 -18.46 -23.11
CA ASP A 10 14.90 -18.36 -23.55
C ASP A 10 13.99 -17.60 -22.57
N TYR A 11 14.48 -17.26 -21.37
CA TYR A 11 13.71 -16.56 -20.32
C TYR A 11 14.21 -15.14 -20.07
N LYS A 12 15.28 -14.70 -20.75
CA LYS A 12 15.83 -13.33 -20.61
C LYS A 12 14.82 -12.26 -21.03
N PHE A 13 13.90 -12.58 -21.94
CA PHE A 13 12.84 -11.66 -22.37
C PHE A 13 11.97 -11.19 -21.19
N LEU A 14 11.81 -12.01 -20.15
CA LEU A 14 11.05 -11.64 -18.94
C LEU A 14 11.66 -10.40 -18.26
N SER A 15 13.00 -10.41 -18.11
CA SER A 15 13.71 -9.27 -17.52
C SER A 15 13.73 -8.06 -18.45
N GLU A 16 13.96 -8.27 -19.75
CA GLU A 16 14.09 -7.18 -20.72
C GLU A 16 12.77 -6.43 -20.93
N TYR A 17 11.66 -7.17 -21.04
CA TYR A 17 10.33 -6.58 -21.14
C TYR A 17 10.02 -5.74 -19.90
N LEU A 18 10.25 -6.29 -18.70
CA LEU A 18 9.97 -5.57 -17.46
C LEU A 18 10.84 -4.32 -17.31
N GLU A 19 12.11 -4.39 -17.68
CA GLU A 19 13.01 -3.22 -17.67
C GLU A 19 12.49 -2.12 -18.59
N THR A 20 12.08 -2.49 -19.81
CA THR A 20 11.52 -1.54 -20.77
C THR A 20 10.24 -0.89 -20.24
N ALA A 21 9.33 -1.67 -19.65
CA ALA A 21 8.08 -1.18 -19.08
C ALA A 21 8.33 -0.20 -17.92
N LEU A 22 9.32 -0.48 -17.06
CA LEU A 22 9.70 0.40 -15.96
C LEU A 22 10.40 1.68 -16.43
N GLU A 23 11.22 1.62 -17.48
CA GLU A 23 11.92 2.79 -18.01
C GLU A 23 10.99 3.77 -18.72
N ASN A 24 9.95 3.25 -19.39
CA ASN A 24 8.99 4.06 -20.14
C ASN A 24 7.77 4.49 -19.31
N ASP A 25 7.71 4.14 -18.01
CA ASP A 25 6.52 4.31 -17.15
C ASP A 25 5.25 3.63 -17.72
N GLU A 26 5.41 2.65 -18.63
CA GLU A 26 4.33 1.89 -19.26
C GLU A 26 3.97 0.66 -18.41
N ILE A 27 3.62 0.88 -17.15
CA ILE A 27 3.23 -0.19 -16.23
C ILE A 27 1.77 -0.57 -16.53
N ALA A 28 1.57 -1.53 -17.43
CA ALA A 28 0.26 -2.11 -17.65
C ALA A 28 -0.07 -3.09 -16.51
N GLU A 29 -1.26 -2.96 -15.92
CA GLU A 29 -1.70 -3.83 -14.82
C GLU A 29 -1.94 -5.30 -15.25
N ASP A 30 -1.92 -5.61 -16.56
CA ASP A 30 -2.39 -6.89 -17.11
C ASP A 30 -1.40 -7.60 -18.08
N ASP A 31 -0.09 -7.41 -17.90
CA ASP A 31 0.93 -8.10 -18.72
C ASP A 31 1.04 -9.60 -18.40
N PHE A 32 0.33 -10.06 -17.36
CA PHE A 32 0.43 -11.42 -16.86
C PHE A 32 0.00 -12.46 -17.90
N GLU A 33 -1.07 -12.21 -18.65
CA GLU A 33 -1.54 -13.18 -19.66
C GLU A 33 -0.55 -13.29 -20.83
N MET A 34 0.13 -12.20 -21.20
CA MET A 34 1.21 -12.23 -22.19
C MET A 34 2.38 -13.11 -21.72
N TYR A 35 2.83 -12.91 -20.48
CA TYR A 35 3.90 -13.72 -19.90
C TYR A 35 3.53 -15.20 -19.84
N LYS A 36 2.31 -15.51 -19.38
CA LYS A 36 1.81 -16.88 -19.30
C LYS A 36 1.79 -17.54 -20.67
N ASN A 37 1.20 -16.89 -21.68
CA ASN A 37 1.16 -17.43 -23.05
C ASN A 37 2.56 -17.69 -23.61
N THR A 38 3.50 -16.77 -23.38
CA THR A 38 4.89 -16.92 -23.85
C THR A 38 5.59 -18.09 -23.15
N LEU A 39 5.43 -18.22 -21.82
CA LEU A 39 6.02 -19.30 -21.04
C LEU A 39 5.41 -20.67 -21.37
N GLU A 40 4.13 -20.72 -21.69
CA GLU A 40 3.45 -21.94 -22.16
C GLU A 40 3.99 -22.37 -23.53
N ALA A 41 4.22 -21.42 -24.45
CA ALA A 41 4.72 -21.68 -25.79
C ALA A 41 6.18 -22.19 -25.85
N LEU A 42 6.98 -21.98 -24.80
CA LEU A 42 8.34 -22.51 -24.74
C LEU A 42 8.33 -24.04 -24.65
N GLU A 43 9.05 -24.74 -25.53
CA GLU A 43 9.26 -26.19 -25.43
C GLU A 43 10.45 -26.47 -24.48
N ASP A 44 10.16 -26.57 -23.18
CA ASP A 44 11.16 -26.86 -22.14
C ASP A 44 10.55 -27.78 -21.06
N GLY A 45 11.41 -28.47 -20.31
CA GLY A 45 10.98 -29.32 -19.20
C GLY A 45 10.27 -28.52 -18.10
N ILE A 46 9.24 -29.11 -17.50
CA ILE A 46 8.46 -28.46 -16.44
C ILE A 46 9.37 -28.00 -15.28
N GLU A 47 10.37 -28.80 -14.91
CA GLU A 47 11.32 -28.45 -13.85
C GLU A 47 12.14 -27.20 -14.20
N ASN A 48 12.65 -27.08 -15.43
CA ASN A 48 13.41 -25.93 -15.90
C ASN A 48 12.54 -24.67 -15.99
N LYS A 49 11.29 -24.80 -16.45
CA LYS A 49 10.30 -23.72 -16.44
C LYS A 49 10.09 -23.20 -15.03
N CYS A 50 9.80 -24.10 -14.09
CA CYS A 50 9.61 -23.74 -12.68
C CYS A 50 10.85 -23.07 -12.09
N GLU A 51 12.05 -23.61 -12.35
CA GLU A 51 13.30 -23.04 -11.84
C GLU A 51 13.51 -21.60 -12.37
N ASN A 52 13.32 -21.36 -13.66
CA ASN A 52 13.51 -20.03 -14.25
C ASN A 52 12.45 -19.03 -13.77
N ILE A 53 11.19 -19.45 -13.60
CA ILE A 53 10.15 -18.60 -13.00
C ILE A 53 10.54 -18.21 -11.58
N VAL A 54 11.00 -19.17 -10.76
CA VAL A 54 11.43 -18.90 -9.38
C VAL A 54 12.64 -17.96 -9.35
N LYS A 55 13.64 -18.16 -10.23
CA LYS A 55 14.79 -17.25 -10.36
C LYS A 55 14.35 -15.84 -10.71
N PHE A 56 13.41 -15.69 -11.64
CA PHE A 56 12.85 -14.40 -12.00
C PHE A 56 12.14 -13.76 -10.81
N MET A 57 11.27 -14.49 -10.10
CA MET A 57 10.60 -14.00 -8.89
C MET A 57 11.59 -13.52 -7.81
N ARG A 58 12.67 -14.27 -7.55
CA ARG A 58 13.69 -13.86 -6.58
C ARG A 58 14.45 -12.60 -7.01
N ASN A 59 14.70 -12.43 -8.30
CA ASN A 59 15.28 -11.19 -8.82
C ASN A 59 14.33 -10.00 -8.60
N LEU A 60 13.02 -10.18 -8.81
CA LEU A 60 12.01 -9.17 -8.53
C LEU A 60 11.94 -8.79 -7.05
N GLU A 61 12.03 -9.77 -6.14
CA GLU A 61 12.03 -9.51 -4.69
C GLU A 61 13.12 -8.51 -4.28
N GLY A 62 14.34 -8.64 -4.83
CA GLY A 62 15.44 -7.71 -4.57
C GLY A 62 15.14 -6.28 -5.03
N SER A 63 14.60 -6.12 -6.25
CA SER A 63 14.18 -4.81 -6.76
C SER A 63 13.02 -4.22 -5.95
N ILE A 64 12.03 -5.02 -5.57
CA ILE A 64 10.89 -4.60 -4.74
C ILE A 64 11.38 -4.08 -3.38
N GLU A 65 12.32 -4.77 -2.74
CA GLU A 65 12.88 -4.34 -1.47
C GLU A 65 13.64 -3.02 -1.61
N ALA A 66 14.45 -2.86 -2.65
CA ALA A 66 15.13 -1.61 -2.96
C ALA A 66 14.16 -0.44 -3.16
N PHE A 67 13.08 -0.65 -3.93
CA PHE A 67 12.04 0.35 -4.13
C PHE A 67 11.33 0.72 -2.83
N LYS A 68 10.97 -0.25 -1.99
CA LYS A 68 10.33 0.01 -0.69
C LYS A 68 11.23 0.83 0.24
N VAL A 69 12.53 0.56 0.26
CA VAL A 69 13.48 1.34 1.07
C VAL A 69 13.51 2.80 0.61
N GLU A 70 13.57 3.02 -0.70
CA GLU A 70 13.56 4.36 -1.27
C GLU A 70 12.22 5.08 -1.06
N GLU A 71 11.10 4.39 -1.26
CA GLU A 71 9.76 4.92 -0.99
C GLU A 71 9.63 5.37 0.48
N GLN A 72 10.08 4.55 1.43
CA GLN A 72 10.09 4.93 2.85
C GLN A 72 10.96 6.17 3.10
N ARG A 73 12.10 6.28 2.43
CA ARG A 73 12.98 7.47 2.52
C ARG A 73 12.27 8.72 2.00
N PHE A 74 11.62 8.64 0.85
CA PHE A 74 10.85 9.76 0.29
C PHE A 74 9.63 10.11 1.13
N SER A 75 8.88 9.12 1.62
CA SER A 75 7.75 9.31 2.52
C SER A 75 8.15 10.04 3.81
N LYS A 76 9.31 9.69 4.41
CA LYS A 76 9.86 10.41 5.57
C LYS A 76 10.19 11.87 5.24
N LYS A 77 10.84 12.13 4.09
CA LYS A 77 11.15 13.50 3.64
C LYS A 77 9.88 14.32 3.41
N ARG A 78 8.87 13.75 2.73
CA ARG A 78 7.57 14.38 2.49
C ARG A 78 6.89 14.77 3.80
N LYS A 79 6.78 13.84 4.75
CA LYS A 79 6.21 14.08 6.08
C LYS A 79 6.95 15.17 6.85
N TYR A 80 8.28 15.23 6.77
CA TYR A 80 9.06 16.30 7.40
C TYR A 80 8.71 17.68 6.80
N MET A 81 8.59 17.78 5.48
CA MET A 81 8.20 19.03 4.82
C MET A 81 6.76 19.42 5.14
N GLU A 82 5.81 18.49 5.14
CA GLU A 82 4.41 18.70 5.56
C GLU A 82 4.37 19.25 7.01
N ASN A 83 5.07 18.61 7.93
CA ASN A 83 5.14 19.06 9.33
C ASN A 83 5.78 20.44 9.46
N LYS A 84 6.82 20.74 8.68
CA LYS A 84 7.50 22.04 8.71
C LYS A 84 6.59 23.13 8.13
N GLN A 85 5.88 22.85 7.05
CA GLN A 85 4.87 23.75 6.49
C GLN A 85 3.78 24.05 7.53
N GLU A 86 3.29 23.03 8.23
CA GLU A 86 2.25 23.20 9.24
C GLU A 86 2.73 24.03 10.43
N ARG A 87 3.96 23.80 10.91
CA ARG A 87 4.58 24.62 11.95
C ARG A 87 4.72 26.09 11.53
N LEU A 88 5.07 26.36 10.28
CA LEU A 88 5.17 27.71 9.76
C LEU A 88 3.79 28.40 9.66
N LYS A 89 2.74 27.66 9.30
CA LYS A 89 1.37 28.18 9.36
C LYS A 89 0.96 28.50 10.79
N GLY A 90 1.27 27.62 11.76
CA GLY A 90 1.02 27.86 13.18
C GLY A 90 1.72 29.12 13.68
N LEU A 91 3.01 29.31 13.33
CA LEU A 91 3.75 30.52 13.67
C LEU A 91 3.11 31.79 13.07
N LEU A 92 2.64 31.71 11.81
CA LEU A 92 1.94 32.83 11.18
C LEU A 92 0.60 33.13 11.88
N HIS A 93 -0.11 32.10 12.33
CA HIS A 93 -1.34 32.26 13.12
C HIS A 93 -1.05 32.97 14.45
N GLU A 94 -0.09 32.47 15.23
CA GLU A 94 0.33 33.07 16.51
C GLU A 94 0.79 34.52 16.34
N PHE A 95 1.52 34.82 15.26
CA PHE A 95 1.98 36.16 14.95
C PHE A 95 0.82 37.12 14.66
N LEU A 96 -0.18 36.69 13.88
CA LEU A 96 -1.37 37.49 13.61
C LEU A 96 -2.23 37.70 14.85
N GLU A 97 -2.44 36.65 15.65
CA GLU A 97 -3.20 36.74 16.90
C GLU A 97 -2.53 37.66 17.92
N SER A 98 -1.23 37.50 18.15
CA SER A 98 -0.48 38.29 19.14
C SER A 98 -0.46 39.79 18.81
N ASN A 99 -0.58 40.14 17.53
CA ASN A 99 -0.62 41.52 17.06
C ASN A 99 -2.05 42.04 16.81
N ASN A 100 -3.09 41.24 17.11
CA ASN A 100 -4.50 41.56 16.83
C ASN A 100 -4.76 41.92 15.35
N ILE A 101 -4.09 41.23 14.41
CA ILE A 101 -4.23 41.46 12.97
C ILE A 101 -5.15 40.39 12.37
N GLU A 102 -6.38 40.78 12.01
CA GLU A 102 -7.33 39.86 11.35
C GLU A 102 -7.04 39.65 9.86
N LYS A 103 -6.47 40.65 9.19
CA LYS A 103 -6.17 40.60 7.75
C LYS A 103 -5.03 41.54 7.39
N MET A 104 -4.10 41.06 6.57
CA MET A 104 -3.01 41.86 6.03
C MET A 104 -2.63 41.46 4.60
N ASN A 105 -2.00 42.38 3.88
CA ASN A 105 -1.29 42.06 2.64
C ASN A 105 0.19 41.83 2.98
N ALA A 106 0.70 40.64 2.68
CA ALA A 106 2.11 40.28 2.79
C ALA A 106 2.74 40.28 1.39
N GLY A 107 3.13 41.47 0.91
CA GLY A 107 3.60 41.67 -0.46
C GLY A 107 2.52 41.34 -1.48
N VAL A 108 2.72 40.29 -2.28
CA VAL A 108 1.75 39.80 -3.28
C VAL A 108 0.65 38.91 -2.68
N PHE A 109 0.79 38.47 -1.43
CA PHE A 109 -0.15 37.55 -0.78
C PHE A 109 -1.15 38.30 0.11
N LYS A 110 -2.41 37.85 0.12
CA LYS A 110 -3.42 38.30 1.09
C LYS A 110 -3.57 37.24 2.17
N VAL A 111 -3.28 37.62 3.40
CA VAL A 111 -3.33 36.74 4.57
C VAL A 111 -4.47 37.21 5.46
N LYS A 112 -5.33 36.29 5.90
CA LYS A 112 -6.41 36.60 6.85
C LYS A 112 -6.50 35.48 7.86
N LEU A 113 -6.78 35.84 9.11
CA LEU A 113 -7.21 34.90 10.12
C LEU A 113 -8.70 34.63 9.87
N GLN A 114 -9.06 33.37 9.71
CA GLN A 114 -10.43 32.97 9.43
C GLN A 114 -10.88 31.98 10.49
N VAL A 115 -12.09 32.18 11.01
CA VAL A 115 -12.72 31.22 11.91
C VAL A 115 -12.90 29.91 11.16
N ASN A 116 -12.41 28.83 11.75
CA ASN A 116 -12.60 27.49 11.20
C ASN A 116 -14.10 27.18 11.09
N PRO A 117 -14.53 26.39 10.09
CA PRO A 117 -15.90 25.91 10.04
C PRO A 117 -16.24 25.19 11.35
N PRO A 118 -17.51 25.26 11.81
CA PRO A 118 -17.92 24.64 13.06
C PRO A 118 -17.51 23.16 13.09
N SER A 119 -16.72 22.78 14.09
CA SER A 119 -16.35 21.39 14.34
C SER A 119 -16.98 20.94 15.65
N ILE A 120 -17.42 19.68 15.68
CA ILE A 120 -17.99 19.09 16.88
C ILE A 120 -16.85 18.47 17.68
N ASN A 121 -16.66 18.95 18.92
CA ASN A 121 -15.77 18.30 19.88
C ASN A 121 -16.56 17.27 20.69
N VAL A 122 -16.34 16.00 20.41
CA VAL A 122 -16.92 14.89 21.19
C VAL A 122 -16.06 14.65 22.42
N TYR A 123 -16.48 15.18 23.57
CA TYR A 123 -15.77 15.01 24.84
C TYR A 123 -16.10 13.67 25.54
N ASP A 124 -17.30 13.15 25.33
CA ASP A 124 -17.77 11.89 25.91
C ASP A 124 -18.68 11.18 24.90
N PRO A 125 -18.16 10.18 24.15
CA PRO A 125 -18.93 9.45 23.16
C PRO A 125 -20.13 8.68 23.75
N THR A 126 -20.13 8.38 25.05
CA THR A 126 -21.19 7.57 25.69
C THR A 126 -22.48 8.37 25.87
N LYS A 127 -22.37 9.70 26.04
CA LYS A 127 -23.49 10.62 26.19
C LYS A 127 -24.12 11.04 24.87
N ILE A 128 -23.49 10.70 23.74
CA ILE A 128 -24.03 11.01 22.42
C ILE A 128 -25.25 10.09 22.16
N PRO A 129 -26.40 10.65 21.78
CA PRO A 129 -27.56 9.85 21.36
C PRO A 129 -27.23 8.92 20.20
N ASP A 130 -27.79 7.72 20.19
CA ASP A 130 -27.51 6.72 19.17
C ASP A 130 -27.92 7.15 17.75
N THR A 131 -28.77 8.18 17.63
CA THR A 131 -29.11 8.83 16.34
C THR A 131 -27.90 9.44 15.62
N TYR A 132 -26.83 9.76 16.34
CA TYR A 132 -25.58 10.30 15.79
C TYR A 132 -24.45 9.27 15.76
N LYS A 133 -24.71 8.03 16.23
CA LYS A 133 -23.74 6.93 16.18
C LYS A 133 -24.04 6.08 14.95
N ILE A 134 -23.01 5.78 14.18
CA ILE A 134 -23.11 4.80 13.11
C ILE A 134 -22.85 3.43 13.75
N ALA A 135 -23.88 2.57 13.76
CA ALA A 135 -23.73 1.19 14.23
C ALA A 135 -22.72 0.47 13.33
N GLN A 136 -21.62 -0.01 13.92
CA GLN A 136 -20.69 -0.87 13.19
C GLN A 136 -21.19 -2.30 13.28
N GLU A 137 -21.18 -3.02 12.15
CA GLU A 137 -21.48 -4.44 12.14
C GLU A 137 -20.50 -5.20 13.07
N PRO A 138 -20.98 -6.22 13.81
CA PRO A 138 -20.12 -7.01 14.67
C PRO A 138 -19.00 -7.63 13.85
N LYS A 139 -17.74 -7.31 14.19
CA LYS A 139 -16.58 -7.89 13.53
C LYS A 139 -16.50 -9.37 13.86
N ILE A 140 -16.51 -10.20 12.83
CA ILE A 140 -16.29 -11.64 12.97
C ILE A 140 -14.87 -11.88 13.44
N ASP A 141 -14.72 -12.54 14.59
CA ASP A 141 -13.42 -13.07 15.02
C ASP A 141 -13.11 -14.36 14.27
N SER A 142 -12.53 -14.20 13.08
CA SER A 142 -12.16 -15.31 12.21
C SER A 142 -11.11 -16.25 12.82
N LYS A 143 -10.32 -15.80 13.81
CA LYS A 143 -9.30 -16.65 14.46
C LYS A 143 -9.92 -17.56 15.51
N ALA A 144 -10.79 -17.00 16.36
CA ALA A 144 -11.55 -17.81 17.31
C ALA A 144 -12.46 -18.80 16.57
N LEU A 145 -13.16 -18.31 15.55
CA LEU A 145 -14.03 -19.13 14.70
C LEU A 145 -13.25 -20.25 14.01
N LEU A 146 -12.07 -19.98 13.44
CA LEU A 146 -11.23 -21.02 12.83
C LEU A 146 -10.73 -22.05 13.84
N LYS A 147 -10.47 -21.66 15.10
CA LYS A 147 -10.08 -22.59 16.16
C LYS A 147 -11.24 -23.50 16.56
N ASP A 148 -12.43 -22.95 16.72
CA ASP A 148 -13.59 -23.70 17.19
C ASP A 148 -14.14 -24.62 16.10
N VAL A 149 -14.19 -24.16 14.85
CA VAL A 149 -14.54 -25.00 13.68
C VAL A 149 -13.53 -26.14 13.48
N LYS A 150 -12.23 -25.90 13.74
CA LYS A 150 -11.22 -26.99 13.74
C LYS A 150 -11.41 -28.02 14.86
N ASN A 151 -12.01 -27.62 15.99
CA ASN A 151 -12.26 -28.49 17.13
C ASN A 151 -13.61 -29.25 17.02
N GLY A 152 -14.31 -29.14 15.88
CA GLY A 152 -15.55 -29.85 15.61
C GLY A 152 -16.84 -29.06 15.90
N LEU A 153 -16.74 -27.74 16.12
CA LEU A 153 -17.92 -26.88 16.26
C LEU A 153 -18.50 -26.56 14.87
N GLU A 154 -19.70 -27.04 14.57
CA GLU A 154 -20.41 -26.64 13.35
C GLU A 154 -21.11 -25.30 13.57
N ILE A 155 -20.78 -24.30 12.75
CA ILE A 155 -21.40 -22.97 12.77
C ILE A 155 -22.09 -22.77 11.43
N ASP A 156 -23.40 -22.56 11.46
CA ASP A 156 -24.16 -22.17 10.27
C ASP A 156 -23.61 -20.83 9.75
N GLY A 157 -23.07 -20.83 8.53
CA GLY A 157 -22.40 -19.69 7.91
C GLY A 157 -20.86 -19.74 7.86
N ALA A 158 -20.19 -20.77 8.39
CA ALA A 158 -18.75 -20.95 8.21
C ALA A 158 -18.34 -22.40 7.96
N THR A 159 -17.60 -22.64 6.88
CA THR A 159 -17.07 -23.96 6.52
C THR A 159 -15.55 -23.98 6.58
N LEU A 160 -15.00 -25.11 7.06
CA LEU A 160 -13.55 -25.30 7.05
C LEU A 160 -13.07 -25.61 5.63
N VAL A 161 -12.26 -24.73 5.08
CA VAL A 161 -11.64 -24.91 3.76
C VAL A 161 -10.24 -25.50 3.95
N THR A 162 -10.06 -26.79 3.63
CA THR A 162 -8.78 -27.53 3.81
C THR A 162 -8.10 -27.94 2.50
N ASP A 163 -8.74 -27.71 1.36
CA ASP A 163 -8.30 -28.10 0.02
C ASP A 163 -7.33 -27.10 -0.63
N LYS A 164 -7.25 -25.87 -0.11
CA LYS A 164 -6.36 -24.83 -0.63
C LYS A 164 -4.89 -25.19 -0.40
N LYS A 165 -4.13 -25.21 -1.49
CA LYS A 165 -2.66 -25.35 -1.49
C LYS A 165 -2.04 -24.00 -1.84
N HIS A 166 -0.90 -23.69 -1.23
CA HIS A 166 -0.09 -22.51 -1.58
C HIS A 166 1.29 -22.96 -2.06
N ILE A 167 1.91 -22.15 -2.90
CA ILE A 167 3.28 -22.39 -3.34
C ILE A 167 4.23 -21.94 -2.22
N ARG A 168 5.16 -22.80 -1.82
CA ARG A 168 6.24 -22.47 -0.89
C ARG A 168 7.56 -22.65 -1.60
N ILE A 169 8.31 -21.55 -1.73
CA ILE A 169 9.66 -21.53 -2.32
C ILE A 169 10.65 -21.46 -1.15
N SER A 170 11.41 -22.53 -0.93
CA SER A 170 12.46 -22.62 0.09
C SER A 170 13.84 -22.44 -0.51
#